data_AF-A0A920SC76-F1
#
_entry.id   AF-A0A920SC76-F1
#
_cell.length_a   1.000
_cell.length_b   1.000
_cell.length_c   1.000
_cell.angle_alpha   90.00
_cell.angle_beta   90.00
_cell.angle_gamma   90.00
#
_symmetry.space_group_name_H-M   'P 1'
#
loop_
_entity.id
_entity.type
_entity.pdbx_description
1 polymer ?
#
loop_
_entity_poly.entity_id
_entity_poly.type
_entity_poly.pdbx_seq_one_letter_code
_entity_poly.pdbx_strand_id
1 'polypeptide(L)'
;MSTQTISGSAQEVRQNIRSNAWRGITSGVAPGHVQANLAILPKEMAFDFLLFCQRNPKPCPLLEVIEPGQIEPVITAPGADIRTDASGYRIYENGELKAELDTIEAYWRDDLVSFLLGCSFSFETAMVDAGIPLRHQQTGNNVAMYITNHCYHSSRNVLRTYGRKHAAHQARPSGAGCTSDITVSSPHTAPRSTSVLLKT
;
A
#
# COMPACT_ATOMS: atom_id res chain seq x y z
N MET A 1 -22.48 10.37 -3.46
CA MET A 1 -21.46 11.34 -3.02
C MET A 1 -20.45 11.47 -4.15
N SER A 2 -20.23 12.68 -4.63
CA SER A 2 -19.33 12.95 -5.77
C SER A 2 -17.92 12.52 -5.38
N THR A 3 -17.30 11.64 -6.17
CA THR A 3 -15.87 11.32 -6.05
C THR A 3 -15.14 12.65 -6.19
N GLN A 4 -14.47 13.10 -5.12
CA GLN A 4 -13.65 14.31 -5.20
C GLN A 4 -12.43 13.97 -6.04
N THR A 5 -12.55 14.00 -7.36
CA THR A 5 -11.41 13.82 -8.25
C THR A 5 -10.56 15.09 -8.12
N ILE A 6 -9.64 15.14 -7.15
CA ILE A 6 -8.58 16.14 -7.20
C ILE A 6 -7.73 15.76 -8.40
N SER A 7 -8.00 16.45 -9.50
CA SER A 7 -7.12 16.50 -10.65
C SER A 7 -5.95 17.40 -10.26
N GLY A 8 -4.84 16.77 -9.87
CA GLY A 8 -3.61 17.43 -9.46
C GLY A 8 -2.43 16.51 -9.71
N SER A 9 -1.24 17.09 -9.82
CA SER A 9 0.01 16.34 -9.87
C SER A 9 0.17 15.46 -8.62
N ALA A 10 0.95 14.39 -8.71
CA ALA A 10 1.22 13.54 -7.55
C ALA A 10 1.82 14.33 -6.37
N GLN A 11 2.59 15.39 -6.64
CA GLN A 11 3.15 16.27 -5.63
C GLN A 11 2.07 17.09 -4.90
N GLU A 12 1.10 17.67 -5.64
CA GLU A 12 0.00 18.42 -5.04
C GLU A 12 -0.88 17.53 -4.17
N VAL A 13 -1.11 16.29 -4.59
CA VAL A 13 -1.89 15.32 -3.79
C VAL A 13 -1.18 15.02 -2.48
N ARG A 14 0.13 14.76 -2.51
CA ARG A 14 0.93 14.58 -1.28
C ARG A 14 0.91 15.82 -0.40
N GLN A 15 1.00 17.03 -0.99
CA GLN A 15 0.91 18.28 -0.24
C GLN A 15 -0.46 18.47 0.43
N ASN A 16 -1.54 18.09 -0.26
CA ASN A 16 -2.90 18.14 0.29
C ASN A 16 -3.08 17.14 1.44
N ILE A 17 -2.50 15.94 1.31
CA ILE A 17 -2.47 14.95 2.41
C ILE A 17 -1.69 15.51 3.60
N ARG A 18 -0.46 15.98 3.37
CA ARG A 18 0.44 16.54 4.40
C ARG A 18 -0.19 17.70 5.16
N SER A 19 -0.94 18.56 4.47
CA SER A 19 -1.65 19.71 5.07
C SER A 19 -3.01 19.35 5.67
N ASN A 20 -3.39 18.07 5.70
CA ASN A 20 -4.70 17.57 6.11
C ASN A 20 -5.90 18.10 5.29
N ALA A 21 -5.64 18.72 4.13
CA ALA A 21 -6.67 19.16 3.20
C ALA A 21 -7.33 17.98 2.45
N TRP A 22 -6.67 16.83 2.39
CA TRP A 22 -7.21 15.58 1.84
C TRP A 22 -7.17 14.44 2.85
N ARG A 23 -8.31 13.81 3.08
CA ARG A 23 -8.46 12.61 3.91
C ARG A 23 -9.43 11.64 3.23
N GLY A 24 -8.93 10.61 2.57
CA GLY A 24 -9.78 9.66 1.83
C GLY A 24 -8.98 8.67 0.99
N ILE A 25 -9.72 7.82 0.25
CA ILE A 25 -9.14 6.87 -0.71
C ILE A 25 -8.33 7.60 -1.78
N THR A 26 -7.19 7.06 -2.16
CA THR A 26 -6.36 7.62 -3.25
C THR A 26 -6.69 7.03 -4.62
N SER A 27 -7.56 6.01 -4.70
CA SER A 27 -7.96 5.40 -5.99
C SER A 27 -8.51 6.46 -6.95
N GLY A 28 -7.96 6.51 -8.17
CA GLY A 28 -8.35 7.49 -9.19
C GLY A 28 -7.78 8.90 -9.01
N VAL A 29 -6.95 9.13 -7.99
CA VAL A 29 -6.26 10.41 -7.75
C VAL A 29 -4.89 10.42 -8.44
N ALA A 30 -4.48 11.57 -8.99
CA ALA A 30 -3.24 11.74 -9.77
C ALA A 30 -3.08 10.73 -10.93
N PRO A 31 -3.98 10.76 -11.93
CA PRO A 31 -3.90 9.86 -13.08
C PRO A 31 -2.54 9.93 -13.78
N GLY A 32 -2.10 8.79 -14.33
CA GLY A 32 -0.78 8.65 -14.97
C GLY A 32 0.40 8.42 -14.01
N HIS A 33 0.16 8.39 -12.70
CA HIS A 33 1.18 8.09 -11.69
C HIS A 33 0.93 6.74 -11.03
N VAL A 34 2.02 6.07 -10.64
CA VAL A 34 1.95 4.82 -9.87
C VAL A 34 1.67 5.16 -8.41
N GLN A 35 0.68 4.48 -7.83
CA GLN A 35 0.46 4.48 -6.38
C GLN A 35 1.11 3.24 -5.77
N ALA A 36 1.67 3.41 -4.58
CA ALA A 36 2.40 2.36 -3.88
C ALA A 36 1.77 2.05 -2.52
N ASN A 37 1.82 0.78 -2.15
CA ASN A 37 1.65 0.33 -0.77
C ASN A 37 2.96 0.59 -0.01
N LEU A 38 2.87 0.97 1.26
CA LEU A 38 4.03 1.28 2.11
C LEU A 38 4.09 0.30 3.27
N ALA A 39 5.19 -0.44 3.43
CA ALA A 39 5.49 -1.20 4.63
C ALA A 39 6.74 -0.62 5.30
N ILE A 40 6.71 -0.41 6.62
CA ILE A 40 7.85 0.15 7.38
C ILE A 40 8.13 -0.77 8.53
N LEU A 41 9.40 -1.19 8.70
CA LEU A 41 9.80 -2.26 9.60
C LEU A 41 11.13 -1.94 10.29
N PRO A 42 11.38 -2.48 11.49
CA PRO A 42 12.71 -2.44 12.09
C PRO A 42 13.76 -3.07 11.17
N LYS A 43 14.97 -2.50 11.14
CA LYS A 43 16.11 -2.96 10.31
C LYS A 43 16.42 -4.44 10.48
N GLU A 44 16.27 -4.97 11.70
CA GLU A 44 16.46 -6.40 12.01
C GLU A 44 15.53 -7.33 11.22
N MET A 45 14.34 -6.85 10.82
CA MET A 45 13.37 -7.60 10.01
C MET A 45 13.47 -7.30 8.52
N ALA A 46 14.14 -6.21 8.15
CA ALA A 46 14.14 -5.68 6.78
C ALA A 46 14.71 -6.68 5.76
N PHE A 47 15.79 -7.39 6.10
CA PHE A 47 16.40 -8.38 5.21
C PHE A 47 15.44 -9.54 4.91
N ASP A 48 14.77 -10.04 5.95
CA ASP A 48 13.81 -11.15 5.82
C ASP A 48 12.62 -10.75 4.96
N PHE A 49 12.13 -9.51 5.11
CA PHE A 49 11.05 -8.95 4.28
C PHE A 49 11.49 -8.71 2.83
N LEU A 50 12.70 -8.16 2.61
CA LEU A 50 13.27 -8.00 1.27
C LEU A 50 13.37 -9.34 0.52
N LEU A 51 13.88 -10.37 1.20
CA LEU A 51 13.96 -11.72 0.65
C LEU A 51 12.57 -12.30 0.36
N PHE A 52 11.58 -11.98 1.20
CA PHE A 52 10.19 -12.37 0.94
C PHE A 52 9.63 -11.68 -0.30
N CYS A 53 9.85 -10.38 -0.49
CA CYS A 53 9.44 -9.67 -1.71
C CYS A 53 10.12 -10.25 -2.96
N GLN A 54 11.44 -10.50 -2.89
CA GLN A 54 12.21 -11.09 -3.99
C GLN A 54 11.70 -12.49 -4.39
N ARG A 55 11.27 -13.30 -3.42
CA ARG A 55 10.70 -14.64 -3.66
C ARG A 55 9.27 -14.62 -4.16
N ASN A 56 8.56 -13.51 -3.95
CA ASN A 56 7.16 -13.36 -4.27
C ASN A 56 6.95 -12.06 -5.07
N PRO A 57 7.57 -11.90 -6.26
CA PRO A 57 7.59 -10.61 -6.96
C PRO A 57 6.24 -10.21 -7.58
N LYS A 58 5.38 -11.18 -7.89
CA LYS A 58 4.01 -10.92 -8.37
C LYS A 58 3.16 -10.24 -7.29
N PRO A 59 3.05 -10.82 -6.07
CA PRO A 59 2.27 -10.20 -5.01
C PRO A 59 3.01 -9.08 -4.26
N CYS A 60 4.35 -9.06 -4.27
CA CYS A 60 5.18 -8.00 -3.67
C CYS A 60 6.10 -7.36 -4.72
N PRO A 61 5.56 -6.60 -5.69
CA PRO A 61 6.38 -5.90 -6.66
C PRO A 61 7.11 -4.74 -5.97
N LEU A 62 8.36 -4.96 -5.56
CA LEU A 62 9.15 -3.95 -4.87
C LEU A 62 9.57 -2.83 -5.82
N LEU A 63 9.21 -1.59 -5.50
CA LEU A 63 9.58 -0.38 -6.27
C LEU A 63 10.84 0.27 -5.71
N GLU A 64 10.88 0.48 -4.40
CA GLU A 64 11.98 1.17 -3.71
C GLU A 64 12.09 0.69 -2.26
N VAL A 65 13.34 0.61 -1.78
CA VAL A 65 13.65 0.43 -0.36
C VAL A 65 14.32 1.70 0.12
N ILE A 66 13.74 2.32 1.14
CA ILE A 66 14.28 3.51 1.80
C ILE A 66 15.15 3.03 2.98
N GLU A 67 16.38 3.52 3.02
CA GLU A 67 17.39 3.14 4.02
C GLU A 67 16.94 3.40 5.47
N PRO A 68 17.54 2.71 6.47
CA PRO A 68 17.21 2.90 7.88
C PRO A 68 17.18 4.38 8.30
N GLY A 69 16.06 4.81 8.87
CA GLY A 69 15.84 6.16 9.40
C GLY A 69 15.57 7.23 8.34
N GLN A 70 15.79 6.93 7.06
CA GLN A 70 15.51 7.85 5.97
C GLN A 70 14.00 7.90 5.67
N ILE A 71 13.53 9.10 5.32
CA ILE A 71 12.10 9.42 5.18
C ILE A 71 11.70 9.70 3.72
N GLU A 72 12.67 9.88 2.84
CA GLU A 72 12.43 10.32 1.47
C GLU A 72 12.62 9.15 0.49
N PRO A 73 11.62 8.84 -0.34
CA PRO A 73 11.75 7.94 -1.48
C PRO A 73 12.40 8.68 -2.66
N VAL A 74 13.71 8.81 -2.61
CA VAL A 74 14.50 9.61 -3.56
C VAL A 74 14.41 9.11 -5.01
N ILE A 75 14.08 7.84 -5.24
CA ILE A 75 13.97 7.27 -6.59
C ILE A 75 12.56 7.50 -7.16
N THR A 76 11.52 7.18 -6.38
CA THR A 76 10.14 7.14 -6.88
C THR A 76 9.36 8.42 -6.65
N ALA A 77 9.69 9.21 -5.61
CA ALA A 77 9.03 10.48 -5.33
C ALA A 77 9.94 11.47 -4.56
N PRO A 78 10.94 12.08 -5.23
CA PRO A 78 11.76 13.14 -4.64
C PRO A 78 10.91 14.25 -3.99
N GLY A 79 11.34 14.70 -2.81
CA GLY A 79 10.68 15.70 -1.96
C GLY A 79 9.49 15.18 -1.14
N ALA A 80 9.14 13.88 -1.25
CA ALA A 80 8.11 13.27 -0.41
C ALA A 80 8.65 12.94 0.99
N ASP A 81 7.74 12.94 1.96
CA ASP A 81 8.01 12.49 3.34
C ASP A 81 7.03 11.38 3.68
N ILE A 82 7.53 10.14 3.78
CA ILE A 82 6.68 8.98 4.04
C ILE A 82 5.99 9.01 5.40
N ARG A 83 6.36 9.93 6.30
CA ARG A 83 5.73 10.04 7.62
C ARG A 83 4.42 10.81 7.58
N THR A 84 4.23 11.63 6.56
CA THR A 84 3.09 12.56 6.45
C THR A 84 2.33 12.46 5.13
N ASP A 85 2.91 11.89 4.07
CA ASP A 85 2.38 12.01 2.72
C ASP A 85 1.44 10.86 2.32
N ALA A 86 1.23 9.88 3.20
CA ALA A 86 0.19 8.86 3.02
C ALA A 86 -1.10 9.31 3.72
N SER A 87 -2.25 9.05 3.08
CA SER A 87 -3.57 9.49 3.57
C SER A 87 -4.06 8.78 4.84
N GLY A 88 -3.29 7.82 5.34
CA GLY A 88 -3.60 7.06 6.53
C GLY A 88 -2.59 5.93 6.74
N TYR A 89 -2.23 5.75 8.01
CA TYR A 89 -1.29 4.76 8.50
C TYR A 89 -2.00 3.76 9.40
N ARG A 90 -1.50 2.54 9.41
CA ARG A 90 -1.85 1.53 10.41
C ARG A 90 -0.62 1.20 11.22
N ILE A 91 -0.81 0.99 12.52
CA ILE A 91 0.24 0.53 13.43
C ILE A 91 -0.12 -0.87 13.88
N TYR A 92 0.82 -1.80 13.73
CA TYR A 92 0.63 -3.19 14.12
C TYR A 92 1.72 -3.63 15.10
N GLU A 93 1.28 -4.10 16.25
CA GLU A 93 2.17 -4.68 17.26
C GLU A 93 1.80 -6.15 17.45
N ASN A 94 2.79 -7.03 17.36
CA ASN A 94 2.60 -8.48 17.49
C ASN A 94 1.53 -9.07 16.55
N GLY A 95 1.38 -8.49 15.35
CA GLY A 95 0.42 -8.91 14.34
C GLY A 95 -1.01 -8.40 14.55
N GLU A 96 -1.25 -7.56 15.56
CA GLU A 96 -2.55 -6.95 15.84
C GLU A 96 -2.56 -5.46 15.50
N LEU A 97 -3.64 -4.98 14.90
CA LEU A 97 -3.85 -3.55 14.65
C LEU A 97 -4.03 -2.81 15.99
N LYS A 98 -3.17 -1.84 16.27
CA LYS A 98 -3.20 -1.03 17.50
C LYS A 98 -3.72 0.38 17.28
N ALA A 99 -3.41 0.99 16.14
CA ALA A 99 -3.82 2.35 15.84
C ALA A 99 -3.99 2.58 14.34
N GLU A 100 -4.85 3.56 14.01
CA GLU A 100 -4.91 4.21 12.70
C GLU A 100 -4.58 5.69 12.92
N LEU A 101 -3.69 6.25 12.09
CA LEU A 101 -3.13 7.59 12.26
C LEU A 101 -3.08 8.34 10.93
N ASP A 102 -3.11 9.67 11.00
CA ASP A 102 -2.90 10.54 9.82
C ASP A 102 -1.40 10.81 9.57
N THR A 103 -0.54 10.68 10.59
CA THR A 103 0.92 10.83 10.53
C THR A 103 1.60 9.82 11.46
N ILE A 104 2.84 9.43 11.14
CA ILE A 104 3.68 8.55 11.96
C ILE A 104 4.96 9.24 12.46
N GLU A 105 5.05 10.57 12.39
CA GLU A 105 6.22 11.32 12.89
C GLU A 105 6.57 10.96 14.34
N ALA A 106 5.55 10.82 15.21
CA ALA A 106 5.72 10.45 16.61
C ALA A 106 6.18 9.00 16.84
N TYR A 107 6.06 8.14 15.81
CA TYR A 107 6.47 6.73 15.86
C TYR A 107 7.77 6.48 15.10
N TRP A 108 8.34 7.51 14.47
CA TRP A 108 9.53 7.36 13.65
C TRP A 108 10.77 7.06 14.49
N ARG A 109 11.63 6.17 13.99
CA ARG A 109 12.89 5.76 14.61
C ARG A 109 13.96 5.58 13.54
N ASP A 110 15.22 5.77 13.93
CA ASP A 110 16.36 5.70 13.00
C ASP A 110 16.68 4.29 12.48
N ASP A 111 16.07 3.26 13.07
CA ASP A 111 16.23 1.87 12.65
C ASP A 111 15.16 1.42 11.64
N LEU A 112 14.20 2.27 11.29
CA LEU A 112 13.09 1.88 10.42
C LEU A 112 13.49 1.89 8.94
N VAL A 113 13.19 0.78 8.26
CA VAL A 113 13.37 0.59 6.81
C VAL A 113 12.00 0.59 6.15
N SER A 114 11.87 1.33 5.04
CA SER A 114 10.59 1.45 4.34
C SER A 114 10.63 0.79 2.98
N PHE A 115 9.53 0.14 2.62
CA PHE A 115 9.37 -0.61 1.39
C PHE A 115 8.16 -0.07 0.64
N LEU A 116 8.41 0.52 -0.53
CA LEU A 116 7.36 0.88 -1.47
C LEU A 116 7.09 -0.29 -2.39
N LEU A 117 5.87 -0.82 -2.31
CA LEU A 117 5.40 -1.92 -3.13
C LEU A 117 4.42 -1.37 -4.16
N GLY A 118 4.62 -1.75 -5.42
CA GLY A 118 3.70 -1.40 -6.49
C GLY A 118 2.32 -2.00 -6.25
N CYS A 119 1.34 -1.36 -6.85
CA CYS A 119 -0.02 -1.87 -6.92
C CYS A 119 -0.40 -2.08 -8.39
N SER A 120 -1.32 -3.00 -8.67
CA SER A 120 -1.84 -3.30 -10.01
C SER A 120 -2.60 -2.16 -10.70
N PHE A 121 -2.37 -0.89 -10.35
CA PHE A 121 -3.07 0.25 -10.96
C PHE A 121 -2.72 0.51 -12.43
N SER A 122 -1.56 0.06 -12.93
CA SER A 122 -1.29 0.07 -14.38
C SER A 122 -2.32 -0.77 -15.14
N PHE A 123 -2.81 -1.85 -14.51
CA PHE A 123 -3.90 -2.65 -15.03
C PHE A 123 -5.26 -1.93 -14.91
N GLU A 124 -5.53 -1.24 -13.79
CA GLU A 124 -6.75 -0.43 -13.65
C GLU A 124 -6.85 0.69 -14.68
N THR A 125 -5.76 1.41 -14.92
CA THR A 125 -5.69 2.47 -15.94
C THR A 125 -5.98 1.89 -17.32
N ALA A 126 -5.31 0.78 -17.68
CA ALA A 126 -5.55 0.11 -18.95
C ALA A 126 -7.00 -0.39 -19.11
N MET A 127 -7.63 -0.84 -18.02
CA MET A 127 -9.06 -1.22 -18.04
C MET A 127 -9.96 -0.02 -18.28
N VAL A 128 -9.73 1.09 -17.58
CA VAL A 128 -10.50 2.33 -17.74
C VAL A 128 -10.33 2.90 -19.15
N ASP A 129 -9.10 2.92 -19.68
CA ASP A 129 -8.79 3.37 -21.05
C ASP A 129 -9.46 2.49 -22.12
N ALA A 130 -9.60 1.19 -21.85
CA ALA A 130 -10.34 0.25 -22.68
C ALA A 130 -11.87 0.36 -22.52
N GLY A 131 -12.37 1.30 -21.70
CA GLY A 131 -13.79 1.49 -21.43
C GLY A 131 -14.41 0.44 -20.50
N ILE A 132 -13.59 -0.31 -19.75
CA ILE A 132 -14.06 -1.31 -18.78
C ILE A 132 -14.22 -0.64 -17.42
N PRO A 133 -15.46 -0.46 -16.92
CA PRO A 133 -15.70 0.25 -15.67
C PRO A 133 -15.23 -0.56 -14.46
N LEU A 134 -14.60 0.13 -13.51
CA LEU A 134 -14.20 -0.43 -12.22
C LEU A 134 -15.26 -0.15 -11.16
N ARG A 135 -15.93 -1.21 -10.68
CA ARG A 135 -17.05 -1.11 -9.74
C ARG A 135 -16.72 -0.34 -8.46
N HIS A 136 -15.51 -0.52 -7.93
CA HIS A 136 -15.10 0.13 -6.69
C HIS A 136 -14.91 1.65 -6.89
N GLN A 137 -14.35 2.07 -8.02
CA GLN A 137 -14.26 3.50 -8.39
C GLN A 137 -15.64 4.13 -8.59
N GLN A 138 -16.54 3.45 -9.30
CA GLN A 138 -17.93 3.92 -9.50
C GLN A 138 -18.71 4.07 -8.19
N THR A 139 -18.39 3.26 -7.19
CA THR A 139 -19.08 3.26 -5.89
C THR A 139 -18.33 4.03 -4.81
N GLY A 140 -17.19 4.66 -5.14
CA GLY A 140 -16.36 5.39 -4.18
C GLY A 140 -15.82 4.51 -3.06
N ASN A 141 -15.60 3.22 -3.33
CA ASN A 141 -15.13 2.22 -2.37
C ASN A 141 -13.72 1.75 -2.70
N ASN A 142 -13.05 1.18 -1.70
CA ASN A 142 -11.81 0.41 -1.93
C ASN A 142 -12.10 -0.87 -2.71
N VAL A 143 -11.10 -1.33 -3.47
CA VAL A 143 -11.15 -2.65 -4.12
C VAL A 143 -11.33 -3.75 -3.07
N ALA A 144 -12.11 -4.78 -3.40
CA ALA A 144 -12.34 -5.90 -2.49
C ALA A 144 -11.07 -6.76 -2.36
N MET A 145 -10.73 -7.14 -1.13
CA MET A 145 -9.55 -7.93 -0.82
C MET A 145 -9.91 -9.10 0.11
N TYR A 146 -9.33 -10.26 -0.16
CA TYR A 146 -9.68 -11.55 0.44
C TYR A 146 -8.42 -12.30 0.90
N ILE A 147 -8.55 -13.04 1.99
CA ILE A 147 -7.51 -13.96 2.46
C ILE A 147 -7.64 -15.26 1.66
N THR A 148 -6.58 -15.66 0.95
CA THR A 148 -6.60 -16.89 0.12
C THR A 148 -5.90 -18.06 0.81
N ASN A 149 -6.07 -19.26 0.26
CA ASN A 149 -5.37 -20.47 0.68
C ASN A 149 -4.03 -20.68 -0.05
N HIS A 150 -3.65 -19.86 -1.05
CA HIS A 150 -2.38 -19.99 -1.79
C HIS A 150 -1.16 -19.64 -0.94
N CYS A 151 -0.15 -20.53 -0.89
CA CYS A 151 1.06 -20.31 -0.08
C CYS A 151 2.14 -19.53 -0.85
N TYR A 152 2.80 -18.60 -0.16
CA TYR A 152 3.99 -17.91 -0.66
C TYR A 152 5.26 -18.69 -0.34
N HIS A 153 6.33 -18.42 -1.10
CA HIS A 153 7.64 -18.97 -0.81
C HIS A 153 8.21 -18.28 0.43
N SER A 154 8.40 -19.07 1.49
CA SER A 154 8.79 -18.61 2.83
C SER A 154 10.28 -18.27 2.93
N SER A 155 10.59 -17.19 3.65
CA SER A 155 11.83 -17.02 4.42
C SER A 155 11.56 -17.39 5.89
N ARG A 156 12.49 -18.09 6.55
CA ARG A 156 12.26 -18.81 7.84
C ARG A 156 11.63 -17.95 8.96
N ASN A 157 11.79 -16.63 8.94
CA ASN A 157 11.31 -15.73 10.00
C ASN A 157 10.08 -14.88 9.64
N VAL A 158 9.74 -14.68 8.36
CA VAL A 158 8.63 -13.79 7.95
C VAL A 158 7.26 -14.38 8.34
N LEU A 159 7.13 -15.71 8.34
CA LEU A 159 5.87 -16.37 8.69
C LEU A 159 5.42 -16.17 10.14
N ARG A 160 6.33 -15.83 11.08
CA ARG A 160 5.98 -15.69 12.50
C ARG A 160 5.30 -14.35 12.81
N THR A 161 5.48 -13.34 11.96
CA THR A 161 4.90 -11.98 12.14
C THR A 161 3.87 -11.63 11.05
N TYR A 162 3.98 -12.21 9.85
CA TYR A 162 3.10 -11.90 8.69
C TYR A 162 2.09 -13.00 8.37
N GLY A 163 1.83 -13.89 9.33
CA GLY A 163 1.01 -15.09 9.14
C GLY A 163 -0.49 -14.82 9.00
N ARG A 164 -0.91 -14.17 7.92
CA ARG A 164 -2.18 -14.40 7.20
C ARG A 164 -2.15 -13.66 5.84
N LYS A 165 -2.53 -14.38 4.78
CA LYS A 165 -2.39 -14.01 3.36
C LYS A 165 -3.44 -12.97 2.98
N HIS A 166 -3.14 -11.99 2.15
CA HIS A 166 -4.14 -11.03 1.64
C HIS A 166 -3.97 -10.91 0.13
N ALA A 167 -5.06 -11.06 -0.63
CA ALA A 167 -5.11 -10.91 -2.08
C ALA A 167 -6.27 -10.01 -2.47
N ALA A 168 -6.02 -8.96 -3.26
CA ALA A 168 -7.11 -8.22 -3.90
C ALA A 168 -7.79 -9.10 -4.97
N HIS A 169 -9.12 -9.18 -4.98
CA HIS A 169 -9.88 -9.76 -6.09
C HIS A 169 -10.83 -8.72 -6.66
N GLN A 170 -10.72 -8.49 -7.97
CA GLN A 170 -11.73 -7.79 -8.74
C GLN A 170 -12.67 -8.82 -9.39
N ALA A 171 -13.98 -8.67 -9.17
CA ALA A 171 -14.99 -9.48 -9.85
C ALA A 171 -14.94 -9.18 -11.37
N ARG A 172 -14.77 -10.23 -12.19
CA ARG A 172 -14.73 -10.15 -13.66
C ARG A 172 -15.93 -10.87 -14.28
N PRO A 173 -16.38 -10.48 -15.49
CA PRO A 173 -17.09 -11.38 -16.39
C PRO A 173 -16.15 -12.54 -16.79
N SER A 174 -16.70 -13.74 -16.96
CA SER A 174 -15.98 -15.00 -17.18
C SER A 174 -14.92 -14.93 -18.28
N GLY A 175 -13.64 -15.23 -17.96
CA GLY A 175 -12.62 -15.56 -18.98
C GLY A 175 -11.18 -15.10 -18.78
N ALA A 176 -10.85 -14.25 -17.79
CA ALA A 176 -9.48 -13.71 -17.65
C ALA A 176 -8.83 -14.07 -16.30
N GLY A 177 -7.60 -14.61 -16.35
CA GLY A 177 -6.87 -15.18 -15.19
C GLY A 177 -6.60 -14.23 -14.02
N CYS A 178 -6.43 -14.82 -12.83
CA CYS A 178 -6.26 -14.13 -11.54
C CYS A 178 -4.85 -13.52 -11.38
N THR A 179 -4.80 -12.23 -11.07
CA THR A 179 -3.63 -11.53 -10.52
C THR A 179 -3.84 -11.33 -9.02
N SER A 180 -2.83 -11.63 -8.19
CA SER A 180 -2.90 -11.48 -6.74
C SER A 180 -1.80 -10.54 -6.25
N ASP A 181 -2.21 -9.43 -5.65
CA ASP A 181 -1.34 -8.44 -5.00
C ASP A 181 -1.41 -8.62 -3.48
N ILE A 182 -0.28 -8.43 -2.77
CA ILE A 182 -0.31 -8.25 -1.33
C ILE A 182 -0.73 -6.82 -1.03
N THR A 183 -1.89 -6.72 -0.39
CA THR A 183 -2.25 -5.55 0.40
C THR A 183 -2.18 -5.96 1.86
N VAL A 184 -1.44 -5.24 2.69
CA VAL A 184 -1.37 -5.50 4.14
C VAL A 184 -2.68 -5.00 4.80
N SER A 185 -3.84 -5.49 4.39
CA SER A 185 -5.14 -5.00 4.88
C SER A 185 -5.84 -6.06 5.72
N SER A 186 -6.08 -5.76 7.00
CA SER A 186 -6.97 -6.55 7.88
C SER A 186 -8.36 -6.75 7.23
N PRO A 187 -9.03 -7.91 7.43
CA PRO A 187 -10.33 -8.25 6.82
C PRO A 187 -11.53 -7.39 7.28
N HIS A 188 -11.30 -6.34 8.07
CA HIS A 188 -12.31 -5.34 8.39
C HIS A 188 -11.94 -4.01 7.73
N THR A 189 -12.64 -3.76 6.64
CA THR A 189 -12.51 -2.62 5.73
C THR A 189 -12.67 -1.30 6.48
N ALA A 190 -11.60 -0.51 6.56
CA ALA A 190 -11.70 0.94 6.71
C ALA A 190 -11.24 1.59 5.38
N PRO A 191 -11.93 2.63 4.89
CA PRO A 191 -11.75 3.18 3.55
C PRO A 191 -10.49 4.08 3.39
N ARG A 192 -9.44 3.93 4.20
CA ARG A 192 -8.39 4.98 4.31
C ARG A 192 -6.93 4.56 4.16
N SER A 193 -6.63 3.27 4.08
CA SER A 193 -5.30 2.79 4.50
C SER A 193 -4.31 2.53 3.39
N THR A 194 -3.15 3.19 3.48
CA THR A 194 -1.86 2.59 3.16
C THR A 194 -1.36 1.86 4.42
N SER A 195 -0.92 0.61 4.27
CA SER A 195 -0.76 -0.29 5.42
C SER A 195 0.68 -0.41 5.94
N VAL A 196 1.02 0.39 6.94
CA VAL A 196 2.31 0.39 7.63
C VAL A 196 2.32 -0.65 8.78
N LEU A 197 3.49 -1.24 9.16
CA LEU A 197 3.61 -2.27 10.21
C LEU A 197 4.77 -1.95 11.18
N LEU A 198 4.60 -0.97 12.07
CA LEU A 198 5.62 -0.63 13.05
C LEU A 198 5.58 -1.58 14.25
N LYS A 199 6.56 -2.49 14.37
CA LYS A 199 6.74 -3.31 15.58
C LYS A 199 7.70 -2.63 16.57
N THR A 200 7.20 -2.36 17.76
CA THR A 200 7.97 -2.06 18.98
C THR A 200 8.42 -3.34 19.68
#